data_AF-A0A1Y3CJK8-F1
#
_entry.id   AF-A0A1Y3CJK8-F1
#
_cell.length_a   1.000
_cell.length_b   1.000
_cell.length_c   1.000
_cell.angle_alpha   90.00
_cell.angle_beta   90.00
_cell.angle_gamma   90.00
#
_symmetry.space_group_name_H-M   'P 1'
#
loop_
_entity.id
_entity.type
_entity.pdbx_description
1 polymer ?
#
loop_
_entity_poly.entity_id
_entity_poly.type
_entity_poly.pdbx_seq_one_letter_code
_entity_poly.pdbx_strand_id
1 'polypeptide(L)'
;MKLYQFISGLFAFFIFLSFCYFFSGSGGEFSFFDLNPIEALNNLVFTFSFGFGVPVWVSYILSTLIILGIPILIYWLVCHLLKYLNKQYHS
;
A
#
# COMPACT_ATOMS: atom_id res chain seq x y z
N MET A 1 -2.79 9.94 -20.04
CA MET A 1 -3.45 9.01 -19.08
C MET A 1 -4.95 9.20 -19.18
N LYS A 2 -5.74 8.12 -19.12
CA LYS A 2 -7.20 8.23 -19.04
C LYS A 2 -7.61 8.59 -17.60
N LEU A 3 -8.70 9.34 -17.42
CA LEU A 3 -9.15 9.84 -16.11
C LEU A 3 -9.26 8.73 -15.05
N TYR A 4 -9.78 7.56 -15.42
CA TYR A 4 -9.90 6.43 -14.51
C TYR A 4 -8.56 5.85 -14.05
N GLN A 5 -7.51 5.90 -14.88
CA GLN A 5 -6.16 5.46 -14.49
C GLN A 5 -5.55 6.42 -13.46
N PHE A 6 -5.82 7.72 -13.61
CA PHE A 6 -5.39 8.74 -12.66
C PHE A 6 -6.08 8.58 -11.32
N ILE A 7 -7.41 8.39 -11.32
CA ILE A 7 -8.19 8.13 -10.09
C ILE A 7 -7.68 6.86 -9.40
N SER A 8 -7.47 5.77 -10.15
CA SER A 8 -6.94 4.51 -9.60
C SER A 8 -5.55 4.69 -8.98
N GLY A 9 -4.70 5.50 -9.63
CA GLY A 9 -3.37 5.85 -9.13
C GLY A 9 -3.43 6.64 -7.82
N LEU A 10 -4.34 7.62 -7.72
CA LEU A 10 -4.58 8.37 -6.48
C LEU A 10 -5.01 7.45 -5.35
N PHE A 11 -5.98 6.55 -5.58
CA PHE A 11 -6.42 5.59 -4.57
C PHE A 11 -5.27 4.70 -4.08
N ALA A 12 -4.50 4.12 -5.01
CA ALA A 12 -3.35 3.29 -4.67
C ALA A 12 -2.28 4.06 -3.90
N PHE A 13 -2.02 5.32 -4.29
CA PHE A 13 -1.08 6.18 -3.60
C PHE A 13 -1.53 6.49 -2.16
N PHE A 14 -2.79 6.84 -1.96
CA PHE A 14 -3.33 7.06 -0.61
C PHE A 14 -3.23 5.80 0.26
N ILE A 15 -3.52 4.64 -0.30
CA ILE A 15 -3.40 3.37 0.43
C ILE A 15 -1.94 3.11 0.78
N PHE A 16 -1.01 3.28 -0.16
CA PHE A 16 0.42 3.16 0.13
C PHE A 16 0.84 4.09 1.29
N LEU A 17 0.42 5.35 1.27
CA LEU A 17 0.70 6.29 2.35
C LEU A 17 0.07 5.85 3.68
N SER A 18 -1.17 5.35 3.66
CA SER A 18 -1.82 4.81 4.85
C SER A 18 -1.04 3.63 5.43
N PHE A 19 -0.58 2.70 4.59
CA PHE A 19 0.27 1.58 5.04
C PHE A 19 1.58 2.09 5.64
N CYS A 20 2.25 3.05 4.98
CA CYS A 20 3.47 3.64 5.53
C CYS A 20 3.23 4.29 6.90
N TYR A 21 2.13 5.02 7.06
CA TYR A 21 1.75 5.65 8.31
C TYR A 21 1.45 4.63 9.43
N PHE A 22 0.59 3.64 9.15
CA PHE A 22 0.19 2.66 10.15
C PHE A 22 1.37 1.82 10.65
N PHE A 23 2.33 1.53 9.77
CA PHE A 23 3.46 0.66 10.11
C PHE A 23 4.73 1.43 10.48
N SER A 24 4.83 2.75 10.28
CA SER A 24 5.99 3.52 10.75
C SER A 24 6.02 3.68 12.27
N GLY A 25 4.91 3.42 12.97
CA GLY A 25 4.87 3.39 14.43
C GLY A 25 4.90 4.77 15.08
N SER A 26 4.52 5.82 14.34
CA SER A 26 4.38 7.15 14.90
C SER A 26 3.21 7.15 15.90
N GLY A 27 3.56 7.10 17.18
CA GLY A 27 2.60 7.18 18.30
C GLY A 27 2.16 8.61 18.62
N GLY A 28 2.41 9.56 17.71
CA GLY A 28 2.21 11.00 17.89
C GLY A 28 1.13 11.58 16.98
N GLU A 29 1.10 12.91 16.90
CA GLU A 29 0.27 13.63 15.92
C GLU A 29 0.77 13.36 14.50
N PHE A 30 -0.16 13.27 13.53
CA PHE A 30 0.19 13.00 12.13
C PHE A 30 1.20 14.02 11.60
N SER A 31 2.41 13.55 11.27
CA SER A 31 3.44 14.34 10.60
C SER A 31 3.79 13.73 9.24
N PHE A 32 3.99 14.58 8.23
CA PHE A 32 4.47 14.12 6.91
C PHE A 32 5.84 13.42 6.99
N PHE A 33 6.64 13.73 8.01
CA PHE A 33 7.93 13.08 8.24
C PHE A 33 7.78 11.63 8.73
N ASP A 34 6.61 11.27 9.27
CA ASP A 34 6.31 9.91 9.74
C ASP A 34 5.95 8.96 8.60
N LEU A 35 5.76 9.48 7.38
CA LEU A 35 5.49 8.70 6.18
C LEU A 35 6.79 8.15 5.61
N ASN A 36 7.52 7.39 6.42
CA ASN A 36 8.79 6.80 6.04
C ASN A 36 8.59 5.32 5.63
N PRO A 37 8.63 5.00 4.32
CA PRO A 37 8.40 3.65 3.85
C PRO A 37 9.49 2.65 4.30
N ILE A 38 10.71 3.13 4.56
CA ILE A 38 11.81 2.27 5.05
C ILE A 38 11.53 1.85 6.49
N GLU A 39 11.02 2.78 7.30
CA GLU A 39 10.67 2.51 8.70
C GLU A 39 9.47 1.58 8.80
N ALA A 40 8.43 1.81 7.99
CA ALA A 40 7.29 0.91 7.85
C ALA A 40 7.72 -0.51 7.45
N LEU A 41 8.64 -0.64 6.50
CA LEU A 41 9.20 -1.92 6.08
C LEU A 41 9.93 -2.61 7.23
N ASN A 42 10.83 -1.89 7.92
CA ASN A 42 11.62 -2.45 9.02
C ASN A 42 10.74 -2.89 10.19
N ASN A 43 9.71 -2.11 10.54
CA ASN A 43 8.77 -2.45 11.59
C ASN A 43 7.95 -3.69 11.24
N LEU A 44 7.46 -3.81 9.99
CA LEU A 44 6.80 -5.03 9.55
C LEU A 44 7.74 -6.24 9.55
N VAL A 45 8.98 -6.07 9.08
CA VAL A 45 10.00 -7.13 9.11
C VAL A 45 10.28 -7.57 10.55
N PHE A 46 10.36 -6.61 11.48
CA PHE A 46 10.50 -6.90 12.90
C PHE A 46 9.28 -7.66 13.44
N THR A 47 8.06 -7.22 13.13
CA THR A 47 6.83 -7.93 13.52
C THR A 47 6.78 -9.35 13.00
N PHE A 48 7.13 -9.60 11.73
CA PHE A 48 7.16 -10.95 11.17
C PHE A 48 8.28 -11.81 11.76
N SER A 49 9.48 -11.26 11.89
CA SER A 49 10.62 -12.04 12.34
C SER A 49 10.56 -12.34 13.84
N PHE A 50 10.24 -11.34 14.65
CA PHE A 50 10.19 -11.45 16.11
C PHE A 50 8.81 -11.91 16.60
N GLY A 51 7.74 -11.32 16.08
CA GLY A 51 6.37 -11.63 16.52
C GLY A 51 5.86 -12.99 16.04
N PHE A 52 6.22 -13.40 14.81
CA PHE A 52 5.75 -14.65 14.20
C PHE A 52 6.86 -15.71 14.01
N GLY A 53 8.11 -15.40 14.37
CA GLY A 53 9.24 -16.33 14.23
C GLY A 53 9.64 -16.63 12.78
N VAL A 54 9.26 -15.76 11.84
CA VAL A 54 9.54 -15.96 10.41
C VAL A 54 11.03 -15.67 10.14
N PRO A 55 11.72 -16.44 9.28
CA PRO A 55 13.09 -16.12 8.89
C PRO A 55 13.20 -14.72 8.29
N VAL A 56 14.22 -13.95 8.70
CA VAL A 56 14.37 -12.53 8.35
C VAL A 56 14.23 -12.26 6.85
N TRP A 57 14.82 -13.11 6.01
CA TRP A 57 14.74 -12.97 4.55
C TRP A 57 13.31 -13.15 4.01
N VAL A 58 12.51 -14.05 4.59
CA VAL A 58 11.08 -14.23 4.25
C VAL A 58 10.27 -13.04 4.73
N SER A 59 10.57 -12.52 5.92
CA SER A 59 9.92 -11.32 6.46
C SER A 59 10.08 -10.12 5.54
N TYR A 60 11.26 -9.89 4.97
CA TYR A 60 11.46 -8.83 3.97
C TYR A 60 10.56 -8.99 2.74
N ILE A 61 10.42 -10.22 2.24
CA ILE A 61 9.55 -10.53 1.09
C ILE A 61 8.09 -10.24 1.43
N LEU A 62 7.61 -10.74 2.58
CA LEU A 62 6.23 -10.54 3.03
C LEU A 62 5.91 -9.07 3.28
N SER A 63 6.77 -8.35 3.99
CA SER A 63 6.59 -6.92 4.26
C SER A 63 6.56 -6.10 2.97
N THR A 64 7.42 -6.42 2.00
CA THR A 64 7.43 -5.75 0.68
C THR A 64 6.15 -6.05 -0.10
N LEU A 65 5.67 -7.29 -0.08
CA LEU A 65 4.40 -7.67 -0.71
C LEU A 65 3.20 -6.96 -0.09
N ILE A 66 3.23 -6.71 1.22
CA ILE A 66 2.16 -5.97 1.90
C ILE A 66 2.22 -4.48 1.54
N ILE A 67 3.39 -3.85 1.68
CA ILE A 67 3.55 -2.40 1.44
C ILE A 67 3.30 -2.04 -0.03
N LEU A 68 3.80 -2.82 -0.98
CA LEU A 68 3.68 -2.50 -2.41
C LEU A 68 2.60 -3.31 -3.13
N GLY A 69 2.50 -4.60 -2.82
CA GLY A 69 1.56 -5.50 -3.51
C GLY A 69 0.11 -5.09 -3.28
N ILE A 70 -0.27 -4.71 -2.05
CA ILE A 70 -1.65 -4.31 -1.77
C ILE A 70 -2.06 -3.03 -2.54
N PRO A 71 -1.30 -1.91 -2.48
CA PRO A 71 -1.58 -0.74 -3.33
C PRO A 71 -1.66 -1.06 -4.82
N ILE A 72 -0.75 -1.89 -5.33
CA ILE A 72 -0.76 -2.30 -6.74
C ILE A 72 -2.03 -3.08 -7.07
N LEU A 73 -2.41 -4.07 -6.26
CA LEU A 73 -3.64 -4.83 -6.46
C LEU A 73 -4.87 -3.92 -6.48
N ILE A 74 -4.91 -2.93 -5.59
CA ILE A 74 -6.02 -1.98 -5.53
C ILE A 74 -6.05 -1.07 -6.77
N TYR A 75 -4.89 -0.61 -7.26
CA TYR A 75 -4.80 0.09 -8.54
C TYR A 75 -5.47 -0.72 -9.66
N TRP A 76 -5.13 -2.01 -9.78
CA TRP A 76 -5.70 -2.88 -10.81
C TRP A 76 -7.21 -3.06 -10.65
N LEU A 77 -7.69 -3.30 -9.43
CA LEU A 77 -9.11 -3.49 -9.14
C LEU A 77 -9.93 -2.23 -9.45
N VAL A 78 -9.50 -1.07 -8.97
CA VAL A 78 -10.19 0.21 -9.21
C VAL A 78 -10.15 0.58 -10.69
N CYS A 79 -9.03 0.35 -11.37
CA CYS A 79 -8.89 0.63 -12.79
C CYS A 79 -9.83 -0.25 -13.62
N HIS A 80 -9.93 -1.55 -13.29
CA HIS A 80 -10.83 -2.47 -13.98
C HIS A 80 -12.30 -2.11 -13.73
N LEU A 81 -12.65 -1.79 -12.48
CA LEU A 81 -14.01 -1.37 -12.11
C LEU A 81 -14.43 -0.09 -12.84
N LEU A 82 -13.62 0.96 -12.80
CA LEU A 82 -13.91 2.24 -13.46
C LEU A 82 -13.98 2.08 -14.98
N LYS A 83 -13.13 1.25 -15.56
CA LYS A 83 -13.19 0.92 -17.00
C LYS A 83 -14.49 0.21 -17.36
N TYR A 84 -14.94 -0.73 -16.52
CA TYR A 84 -16.21 -1.43 -16.71
C TYR A 84 -17.41 -0.47 -16.64
N LEU A 85 -17.45 0.39 -15.62
CA LEU A 85 -18.49 1.40 -15.46
C LEU A 85 -18.53 2.37 -16.65
N ASN A 86 -17.37 2.88 -17.08
CA ASN A 86 -17.32 3.80 -18.22
C ASN A 86 -17.86 3.17 -19.52
N LYS A 87 -17.70 1.86 -19.72
CA LYS A 87 -18.25 1.15 -20.87
C LYS A 87 -19.79 1.08 -20.83
N GLN A 88 -20.37 0.90 -19.64
CA GLN A 88 -21.83 0.83 -19.46
C GLN A 88 -22.53 2.18 -19.69
N TYR A 89 -21.89 3.29 -19.31
CA TYR A 89 -22.48 4.64 -19.48
C TYR A 89 -22.44 5.16 -20.93
N HIS A 90 -21.66 4.53 -21.81
CA HIS A 90 -21.52 4.91 -23.21
C HIS A 90 -22.11 3.87 -24.19
N SER A 91 -22.86 2.88 -23.68
CA SER A 91 -23.64 1.92 -24.48
C SER A 91 -25.12 2.25 -24.41
#